data_AF-X1B6P6-F1
#
_entry.id   AF-X1B6P6-F1
#
_cell.length_a   1.000
_cell.length_b   1.000
_cell.length_c   1.000
_cell.angle_alpha   90.00
_cell.angle_beta   90.00
_cell.angle_gamma   90.00
#
_symmetry.space_group_name_H-M   'P 1'
#
loop_
_entity.id
_entity.type
_entity.pdbx_description
1 polymer ?
#
loop_
_entity_poly.entity_id
_entity_poly.type
_entity_poly.pdbx_seq_one_letter_code
_entity_poly.pdbx_strand_id
1 'polypeptide(L)'
;LSIVVTWLLFKTAQNALRSALSTEIKIKKVKKKDVQFEMKAISPIKAYLRKDIVSSTRDLQSFMFIFFPIFYPLIMVFTMQGVFVDLVTSTQAILIIWSIILLIYMFIPIMLIVGFLNIEESGSSTLASLPIIPRDQAKAKIILMLSIQGISLVLTSIVLTFLLNSFIVIGLLLITLPIAWIMLLFMFVLKIKFFGRMKYKYIIEELHKENKAIKWSLMILSEFGLYFVIFLTGIILIYFFGITISLIVLGVIGLLGLTLMIFIFTRMFPKVEKMA
;
A
#
# COMPACT_ATOMS: atom_id res chain seq x y z
N LEU A 1 -25.58 -40.52 18.37
CA LEU A 1 -25.31 -39.77 17.13
C LEU A 1 -23.82 -39.61 16.85
N SER A 2 -23.03 -39.10 17.80
CA SER A 2 -21.57 -38.90 17.66
C SER A 2 -20.80 -40.16 17.27
N ILE A 3 -21.04 -41.29 17.93
CA ILE A 3 -20.32 -42.57 17.68
C ILE A 3 -20.53 -43.09 16.25
N VAL A 4 -21.75 -42.95 15.72
CA VAL A 4 -22.10 -43.39 14.37
C VAL A 4 -21.40 -42.53 13.31
N VAL A 5 -21.33 -41.21 13.55
CA VAL A 5 -20.62 -40.27 12.67
C VAL A 5 -19.12 -40.54 12.67
N THR A 6 -18.51 -40.78 13.84
CA THR A 6 -17.08 -41.12 13.94
C THR A 6 -16.77 -42.43 13.23
N TRP A 7 -17.64 -43.44 13.33
CA TRP A 7 -17.46 -44.71 12.66
C TRP A 7 -17.56 -44.60 11.13
N LEU A 8 -18.51 -43.79 10.63
CA LEU A 8 -18.63 -43.51 9.20
C LEU A 8 -17.39 -42.79 8.66
N LEU A 9 -16.93 -41.73 9.33
CA LEU A 9 -15.72 -40.99 8.95
C LEU A 9 -14.48 -41.89 8.93
N PHE A 10 -14.33 -42.77 9.93
CA PHE A 10 -13.24 -43.73 9.98
C PHE A 10 -13.27 -44.70 8.80
N LYS A 11 -14.46 -45.22 8.46
CA LYS A 11 -14.63 -46.13 7.32
C LYS A 11 -14.35 -45.45 5.98
N THR A 12 -14.77 -44.19 5.82
CA THR A 12 -14.48 -43.40 4.61
C THR A 12 -12.99 -43.10 4.48
N ALA A 13 -12.32 -42.74 5.57
CA ALA A 13 -10.88 -42.50 5.60
C ALA A 13 -10.09 -43.77 5.25
N GLN A 14 -10.50 -44.92 5.79
CA GLN A 14 -9.84 -46.20 5.51
C GLN A 14 -9.99 -46.61 4.03
N ASN A 15 -11.16 -46.37 3.43
CA ASN A 15 -11.39 -46.63 2.01
C ASN A 15 -10.59 -45.68 1.10
N ALA A 16 -10.48 -44.40 1.47
CA ALA A 16 -9.65 -43.43 0.75
C ALA A 16 -8.16 -43.81 0.84
N LEU A 17 -7.69 -44.25 2.01
CA LEU A 17 -6.32 -44.71 2.21
C LEU A 17 -6.03 -45.97 1.41
N ARG A 18 -6.96 -46.95 1.40
CA ARG A 18 -6.84 -48.15 0.56
C ARG A 18 -6.83 -47.81 -0.92
N SER A 19 -7.68 -46.88 -1.39
CA SER A 19 -7.69 -46.42 -2.78
C SER A 19 -6.37 -45.73 -3.15
N ALA A 20 -5.80 -44.92 -2.26
CA ALA A 20 -4.53 -44.25 -2.49
C ALA A 20 -3.35 -45.24 -2.52
N LEU A 21 -3.37 -46.25 -1.65
CA LEU A 21 -2.35 -47.31 -1.58
C LEU A 21 -2.48 -48.35 -2.71
N SER A 22 -3.70 -48.64 -3.18
CA SER A 22 -3.96 -49.56 -4.29
C SER A 22 -3.82 -48.91 -5.66
N THR A 23 -3.52 -47.61 -5.72
CA THR A 23 -3.11 -46.96 -6.97
C THR A 23 -1.66 -47.36 -7.23
N GLU A 24 -1.45 -48.62 -7.59
CA GLU A 24 -0.21 -49.08 -8.22
C GLU A 24 0.15 -48.06 -9.29
N ILE A 25 1.41 -47.65 -9.27
CA ILE A 25 1.99 -46.64 -10.15
C ILE A 25 1.88 -47.14 -11.58
N LYS A 26 0.74 -46.91 -12.23
CA LYS A 26 0.63 -46.93 -13.68
C LYS A 26 1.48 -45.76 -14.14
N ILE A 27 2.74 -46.06 -14.50
CA ILE A 27 3.61 -45.17 -15.26
C ILE A 27 2.93 -44.98 -16.62
N LYS A 28 1.91 -44.11 -16.65
CA LYS A 28 1.42 -43.51 -17.88
C LYS A 28 2.63 -42.74 -18.41
N LYS A 29 3.24 -43.22 -19.50
CA LYS A 29 4.12 -42.40 -20.32
C LYS A 29 3.34 -41.13 -20.66
N VAL A 30 3.59 -40.07 -19.91
CA VAL A 30 3.08 -38.74 -20.21
C VAL A 30 3.70 -38.42 -21.57
N LYS A 31 2.92 -38.54 -22.64
CA LYS A 31 3.26 -37.91 -23.91
C LYS A 31 3.53 -36.46 -23.55
N LYS A 32 4.78 -36.01 -23.68
CA LYS A 32 5.13 -34.59 -23.62
C LYS A 32 4.23 -33.92 -24.64
N LYS A 33 3.12 -33.35 -24.19
CA LYS A 33 2.43 -32.34 -24.97
C LYS A 33 3.41 -31.19 -24.98
N ASP A 34 3.92 -30.86 -26.15
CA ASP A 34 4.58 -29.58 -26.36
C ASP A 34 3.53 -28.53 -26.01
N VAL A 35 3.59 -28.06 -24.77
CA VAL A 35 2.81 -26.92 -24.34
C VAL A 35 3.40 -25.77 -25.13
N GLN A 36 2.71 -25.36 -26.19
CA GLN A 36 3.03 -24.14 -26.90
C GLN A 36 2.85 -23.00 -25.91
N PHE A 37 3.95 -22.60 -25.27
CA PHE A 37 3.97 -21.43 -24.43
C PHE A 37 3.87 -20.21 -25.34
N GLU A 38 2.69 -19.60 -25.41
CA GLU A 38 2.55 -18.25 -25.97
C GLU A 38 3.32 -17.27 -25.07
N MET A 39 4.60 -17.07 -25.38
CA MET A 39 5.41 -16.05 -24.71
C MET A 39 4.98 -14.67 -25.21
N LYS A 40 4.08 -14.02 -24.45
CA LYS A 40 3.76 -12.61 -24.66
C LYS A 40 4.80 -11.76 -23.94
N ALA A 41 5.58 -10.99 -24.70
CA ALA A 41 6.47 -9.99 -24.13
C ALA A 41 5.62 -8.88 -23.48
N ILE A 42 5.69 -8.78 -22.16
CA ILE A 42 5.02 -7.73 -21.37
C ILE A 42 6.10 -6.87 -20.72
N SER A 43 5.85 -5.56 -20.59
CA SER A 43 6.78 -4.67 -19.89
C SER A 43 6.98 -5.13 -18.43
N PRO A 44 8.22 -5.07 -17.88
CA PRO A 44 8.52 -5.57 -16.54
C PRO A 44 7.62 -4.99 -15.46
N ILE A 45 7.34 -3.68 -15.52
CA ILE A 45 6.47 -2.97 -14.57
C ILE A 45 5.05 -3.56 -14.56
N LYS A 46 4.48 -3.82 -15.75
CA LYS A 46 3.13 -4.39 -15.86
C LYS A 46 3.08 -5.84 -15.37
N ALA A 47 4.17 -6.59 -15.56
CA ALA A 47 4.30 -7.94 -15.02
C ALA A 47 4.33 -7.93 -13.48
N TYR A 48 5.13 -7.05 -12.86
CA TYR A 48 5.17 -6.89 -11.40
C TYR A 48 3.82 -6.45 -10.82
N LEU A 49 3.15 -5.47 -11.44
CA LEU A 49 1.81 -5.04 -11.03
C LEU A 49 0.80 -6.19 -11.04
N ARG A 50 0.77 -6.96 -12.14
CA ARG A 50 -0.14 -8.10 -12.26
C ARG A 50 0.18 -9.18 -11.24
N LYS A 51 1.46 -9.48 -11.03
CA LYS A 51 1.91 -10.42 -10.00
C LYS A 51 1.41 -10.00 -8.62
N ASP A 52 1.64 -8.75 -8.23
CA ASP A 52 1.31 -8.26 -6.88
C ASP A 52 -0.20 -8.24 -6.66
N ILE A 53 -1.00 -7.84 -7.64
CA ILE A 53 -2.48 -7.89 -7.55
C ILE A 53 -2.96 -9.33 -7.41
N VAL A 54 -2.52 -10.23 -8.30
CA VAL A 54 -2.95 -11.64 -8.26
C VAL A 54 -2.51 -12.30 -6.96
N SER A 55 -1.27 -12.07 -6.52
CA SER A 55 -0.77 -12.60 -5.24
C SER A 55 -1.59 -12.09 -4.06
N SER A 56 -1.94 -10.79 -4.06
CA SER A 56 -2.72 -10.20 -2.98
C SER A 56 -4.15 -10.73 -2.93
N THR A 57 -4.74 -11.16 -4.06
CA THR A 57 -6.07 -11.79 -4.08
C THR A 57 -6.09 -13.25 -3.63
N ARG A 58 -4.93 -13.91 -3.50
CA ARG A 58 -4.85 -15.34 -3.16
C ARG A 58 -4.92 -15.62 -1.66
N ASP A 59 -4.59 -14.63 -0.84
CA ASP A 59 -4.54 -14.74 0.61
C ASP A 59 -5.38 -13.61 1.23
N LEU A 60 -6.25 -13.96 2.18
CA LEU A 60 -7.14 -13.00 2.81
C LEU A 60 -6.36 -11.90 3.53
N GLN A 61 -5.26 -12.24 4.20
CA GLN A 61 -4.44 -11.24 4.90
C GLN A 61 -3.82 -10.24 3.91
N SER A 62 -3.27 -10.75 2.79
CA SER A 62 -2.73 -9.90 1.73
C SER A 62 -3.80 -9.03 1.06
N PHE A 63 -5.01 -9.57 0.86
CA PHE A 63 -6.15 -8.83 0.34
C PHE A 63 -6.57 -7.69 1.28
N MET A 64 -6.55 -7.93 2.60
CA MET A 64 -6.87 -6.92 3.61
C MET A 64 -5.95 -5.69 3.51
N PHE A 65 -4.67 -5.85 3.14
CA PHE A 65 -3.77 -4.72 2.92
C PHE A 65 -4.11 -3.85 1.69
N ILE A 66 -4.97 -4.32 0.78
CA ILE A 66 -5.55 -3.51 -0.31
C ILE A 66 -6.88 -2.93 0.12
N PHE A 67 -7.71 -3.78 0.73
CA PHE A 67 -9.08 -3.44 1.11
C PHE A 67 -9.12 -2.35 2.18
N PHE A 68 -8.40 -2.50 3.29
CA PHE A 68 -8.47 -1.55 4.41
C PHE A 68 -8.03 -0.14 4.03
N PRO A 69 -6.92 0.09 3.32
CA PRO A 69 -6.55 1.44 2.87
C PRO A 69 -7.66 2.18 2.12
N ILE A 70 -8.54 1.48 1.39
CA ILE A 70 -9.64 2.07 0.63
C ILE A 70 -10.88 2.27 1.51
N PHE A 71 -11.27 1.24 2.27
CA PHE A 71 -12.53 1.25 3.01
C PHE A 71 -12.42 1.85 4.41
N TYR A 72 -11.25 1.84 5.04
CA TYR A 72 -11.08 2.37 6.39
C TYR A 72 -11.42 3.87 6.50
N PRO A 73 -10.95 4.75 5.59
CA PRO A 73 -11.36 6.15 5.61
C PRO A 73 -12.87 6.33 5.41
N LEU A 74 -13.49 5.49 4.57
CA LEU A 74 -14.94 5.53 4.36
C LEU A 74 -15.73 5.11 5.59
N ILE A 75 -15.31 4.02 6.25
CA ILE A 75 -15.92 3.55 7.50
C ILE A 75 -15.89 4.68 8.52
N MET A 76 -14.75 5.38 8.65
CA MET A 76 -14.66 6.53 9.54
C MET A 76 -15.64 7.65 9.16
N VAL A 77 -15.74 7.97 7.86
CA VAL A 77 -16.69 8.99 7.40
C VAL A 77 -18.13 8.66 7.79
N PHE A 78 -18.54 7.41 7.63
CA PHE A 78 -19.87 6.97 8.00
C PHE A 78 -20.08 6.92 9.52
N THR A 79 -19.08 6.49 10.31
CA THR A 79 -19.22 6.45 11.78
C THR A 79 -19.25 7.84 12.40
N MET A 80 -18.55 8.81 11.81
CA MET A 80 -18.49 10.19 12.30
C MET A 80 -19.47 11.13 11.59
N GLN A 81 -20.42 10.60 10.81
CA GLN A 81 -21.38 11.39 10.04
C GLN A 81 -22.09 12.45 10.89
N GLY A 82 -22.62 12.08 12.06
CA GLY A 82 -23.34 13.02 12.93
C GLY A 82 -22.46 14.21 13.34
N VAL A 83 -21.22 13.92 13.74
CA VAL A 83 -20.23 14.95 14.09
C VAL A 83 -19.95 15.86 12.90
N PHE A 84 -19.83 15.31 11.69
CA PHE A 84 -19.52 16.10 10.50
C PHE A 84 -20.67 17.00 10.05
N VAL A 85 -21.92 16.52 10.09
CA VAL A 85 -23.10 17.29 9.67
C VAL A 85 -23.36 18.49 10.58
N ASP A 86 -23.12 18.37 11.88
CA ASP A 86 -23.33 19.46 12.84
C ASP A 86 -22.26 20.58 12.73
N LEU A 87 -21.14 20.29 12.06
CA LEU A 87 -19.96 21.15 12.01
C LEU A 87 -19.90 22.03 10.74
N VAL A 88 -20.72 21.81 9.71
CA VAL A 88 -20.45 22.20 8.31
C VAL A 88 -20.26 23.71 8.01
N THR A 89 -20.64 24.63 8.90
CA THR A 89 -20.70 26.06 8.57
C THR A 89 -19.48 26.89 9.03
N SER A 90 -18.58 26.34 9.85
CA SER A 90 -17.46 27.11 10.43
C SER A 90 -16.09 26.74 9.85
N THR A 91 -15.17 27.70 9.84
CA THR A 91 -13.76 27.45 9.46
C THR A 91 -13.09 26.46 10.41
N GLN A 92 -13.43 26.52 11.70
CA GLN A 92 -12.91 25.61 12.73
C GLN A 92 -13.33 24.17 12.47
N ALA A 93 -14.58 23.95 12.05
CA ALA A 93 -15.08 22.65 11.69
C ALA A 93 -14.36 22.03 10.49
N ILE A 94 -14.16 22.80 9.42
CA ILE A 94 -13.41 22.33 8.24
C ILE A 94 -12.00 21.91 8.64
N LEU A 95 -11.37 22.66 9.55
CA LEU A 95 -10.06 22.32 10.10
C LEU A 95 -10.10 21.01 10.91
N ILE A 96 -11.12 20.81 11.77
CA ILE A 96 -11.27 19.56 12.54
C ILE A 96 -11.45 18.37 11.58
N ILE A 97 -12.32 18.49 10.58
CA ILE A 97 -12.56 17.45 9.56
C ILE A 97 -11.24 17.13 8.83
N TRP A 98 -10.52 18.16 8.39
CA TRP A 98 -9.23 17.99 7.74
C TRP A 98 -8.21 17.27 8.63
N SER A 99 -8.17 17.63 9.92
CA SER A 99 -7.27 17.02 10.92
C SER A 99 -7.51 15.52 11.04
N ILE A 100 -8.78 15.11 11.19
CA ILE A 100 -9.18 13.71 11.35
C ILE A 100 -8.81 12.93 10.10
N ILE A 101 -9.06 13.50 8.92
CA ILE A 101 -8.72 12.85 7.65
C ILE A 101 -7.20 12.72 7.53
N LEU A 102 -6.44 13.79 7.76
CA LEU A 102 -4.98 13.77 7.66
C LEU A 102 -4.36 12.75 8.63
N LEU A 103 -4.94 12.59 9.83
CA LEU A 103 -4.54 11.56 10.80
C LEU A 103 -4.75 10.15 10.27
N ILE A 104 -5.86 9.87 9.59
CA ILE A 104 -6.12 8.56 8.99
C ILE A 104 -5.16 8.27 7.83
N TYR A 105 -4.92 9.28 6.98
CA TYR A 105 -4.05 9.12 5.83
C TYR A 105 -2.57 8.95 6.20
N MET A 106 -2.17 9.25 7.45
CA MET A 106 -0.86 8.90 8.00
C MET A 106 -0.71 7.38 8.25
N PHE A 107 -1.79 6.66 8.57
CA PHE A 107 -1.72 5.21 8.83
C PHE A 107 -1.72 4.36 7.55
N ILE A 108 -2.31 4.86 6.46
CA ILE A 108 -2.40 4.14 5.18
C ILE A 108 -1.02 3.76 4.62
N PRO A 109 -0.01 4.65 4.58
CA PRO A 109 1.35 4.29 4.20
C PRO A 109 1.91 3.09 4.97
N ILE A 110 1.72 3.06 6.28
CA ILE A 110 2.23 1.97 7.13
C ILE A 110 1.60 0.64 6.71
N MET A 111 0.27 0.61 6.51
CA MET A 111 -0.45 -0.59 6.07
C MET A 111 0.01 -1.08 4.71
N LEU A 112 0.14 -0.17 3.73
CA LEU A 112 0.55 -0.52 2.36
C LEU A 112 1.98 -1.04 2.31
N ILE A 113 2.89 -0.40 3.05
CA ILE A 113 4.31 -0.78 3.12
C ILE A 113 4.47 -2.15 3.79
N VAL A 114 3.77 -2.41 4.90
CA VAL A 114 3.78 -3.73 5.55
C VAL A 114 3.20 -4.80 4.62
N GLY A 115 2.09 -4.52 3.94
CA GLY A 115 1.46 -5.49 3.05
C GLY A 115 2.33 -5.83 1.82
N PHE A 116 2.65 -4.83 1.01
CA PHE A 116 3.24 -5.07 -0.31
C PHE A 116 4.72 -5.43 -0.32
N LEU A 117 5.46 -5.01 0.71
CA LEU A 117 6.89 -5.31 0.81
C LEU A 117 7.16 -6.64 1.49
N ASN A 118 6.29 -7.08 2.40
CA ASN A 118 6.45 -8.40 3.03
C ASN A 118 6.04 -9.55 2.11
N ILE A 119 5.17 -9.33 1.11
CA ILE A 119 4.81 -10.34 0.09
C ILE A 119 6.03 -10.85 -0.70
N GLU A 120 7.11 -10.07 -0.77
CA GLU A 120 8.32 -10.51 -1.48
C GLU A 120 9.15 -11.51 -0.68
N GLU A 121 9.07 -11.48 0.66
CA GLU A 121 9.82 -12.41 1.50
C GLU A 121 9.36 -13.86 1.27
N SER A 122 8.06 -14.08 1.07
CA SER A 122 7.47 -15.41 0.85
C SER A 122 7.78 -16.01 -0.54
N GLY A 123 8.24 -15.20 -1.50
CA GLY A 123 8.62 -15.61 -2.86
C GLY A 123 10.08 -15.38 -3.22
N SER A 124 10.91 -14.98 -2.26
CA SER A 124 12.31 -14.55 -2.45
C SER A 124 13.17 -15.57 -3.21
N SER A 125 13.00 -16.87 -2.96
CA SER A 125 13.76 -17.94 -3.65
C SER A 125 13.48 -18.01 -5.15
N THR A 126 12.25 -17.71 -5.58
CA THR A 126 11.86 -17.68 -7.00
C THR A 126 12.20 -16.37 -7.70
N LEU A 127 12.32 -15.28 -6.94
CA LEU A 127 12.74 -13.98 -7.46
C LEU A 127 14.27 -13.92 -7.59
N ALA A 128 15.01 -14.50 -6.66
CA ALA A 128 16.47 -14.53 -6.68
C ALA A 128 17.06 -15.27 -7.89
N SER A 129 16.30 -16.21 -8.49
CA SER A 129 16.73 -16.94 -9.69
C SER A 129 16.44 -16.19 -11.00
N LEU A 130 15.70 -15.07 -10.94
CA LEU A 130 15.38 -14.25 -12.09
C LEU A 130 16.32 -13.03 -12.19
N PRO A 131 16.69 -12.58 -13.39
CA PRO A 131 17.44 -11.34 -13.58
C PRO A 131 16.53 -10.14 -13.29
N ILE A 132 16.46 -9.73 -12.01
CA ILE A 132 15.59 -8.64 -11.55
C ILE A 132 16.32 -7.30 -11.60
N ILE A 133 15.65 -6.29 -12.15
CA ILE A 133 16.05 -4.89 -12.04
C ILE A 133 15.28 -4.27 -10.85
N PRO A 134 15.93 -4.00 -9.69
CA PRO A 134 15.23 -3.55 -8.48
C PRO A 134 14.49 -2.23 -8.65
N ARG A 135 14.93 -1.40 -9.60
CA ARG A 135 14.25 -0.14 -9.92
C ARG A 135 12.84 -0.37 -10.49
N ASP A 136 12.69 -1.29 -11.43
CA ASP A 136 11.40 -1.50 -12.10
C ASP A 136 10.39 -2.14 -11.16
N GLN A 137 10.88 -3.02 -10.29
CA GLN A 137 10.13 -3.57 -9.16
C GLN A 137 9.68 -2.46 -8.19
N ALA A 138 10.58 -1.55 -7.79
CA ALA A 138 10.27 -0.48 -6.86
C ALA A 138 9.26 0.52 -7.45
N LYS A 139 9.43 0.87 -8.73
CA LYS A 139 8.47 1.69 -9.46
C LYS A 139 7.09 1.05 -9.54
N ALA A 140 7.02 -0.24 -9.87
CA ALA A 140 5.75 -0.96 -9.94
C ALA A 140 4.99 -0.89 -8.61
N LYS A 141 5.68 -1.11 -7.48
CA LYS A 141 5.08 -1.01 -6.16
C LYS A 141 4.62 0.39 -5.80
N ILE A 142 5.46 1.41 -6.04
CA ILE A 142 5.08 2.80 -5.78
C ILE A 142 3.83 3.17 -6.58
N ILE A 143 3.79 2.83 -7.88
CA ILE A 143 2.62 3.12 -8.72
C ILE A 143 1.37 2.47 -8.15
N LEU A 144 1.47 1.22 -7.72
CA LEU A 144 0.35 0.48 -7.13
C LEU A 144 -0.14 1.12 -5.83
N MET A 145 0.78 1.41 -4.91
CA MET A 145 0.45 2.00 -3.60
C MET A 145 -0.09 3.43 -3.73
N LEU A 146 0.49 4.26 -4.61
CA LEU A 146 -0.02 5.61 -4.93
C LEU A 146 -1.44 5.54 -5.51
N SER A 147 -1.71 4.55 -6.37
CA SER A 147 -3.03 4.35 -6.96
C SER A 147 -4.06 3.96 -5.90
N ILE A 148 -3.73 3.03 -5.00
CA ILE A 148 -4.63 2.62 -3.91
C ILE A 148 -4.94 3.80 -3.00
N GLN A 149 -3.92 4.52 -2.54
CA GLN A 149 -4.12 5.67 -1.66
C GLN A 149 -4.85 6.82 -2.36
N GLY A 150 -4.58 7.04 -3.66
CA GLY A 150 -5.27 8.06 -4.45
C GLY A 150 -6.75 7.75 -4.65
N ILE A 151 -7.08 6.50 -5.00
CA ILE A 151 -8.48 6.05 -5.11
C ILE A 151 -9.18 6.20 -3.76
N SER A 152 -8.53 5.81 -2.67
CA SER A 152 -9.06 5.95 -1.32
C SER A 152 -9.45 7.41 -1.01
N LEU A 153 -8.54 8.36 -1.26
CA LEU A 153 -8.77 9.77 -0.98
C LEU A 153 -9.85 10.38 -1.86
N VAL A 154 -9.83 10.09 -3.16
CA VAL A 154 -10.85 10.56 -4.10
C VAL A 154 -12.24 10.05 -3.68
N LEU A 155 -12.35 8.76 -3.37
CA LEU A 155 -13.62 8.15 -2.96
C LEU A 155 -14.13 8.75 -1.64
N THR A 156 -13.25 8.90 -0.64
CA THR A 156 -13.58 9.57 0.63
C THR A 156 -14.05 11.00 0.41
N SER A 157 -13.39 11.73 -0.49
CA SER A 157 -13.73 13.12 -0.82
C SER A 157 -15.11 13.23 -1.44
N ILE A 158 -15.44 12.35 -2.38
CA ILE A 158 -16.74 12.32 -3.05
C ILE A 158 -17.84 12.07 -2.01
N VAL A 159 -17.70 11.03 -1.20
CA VAL A 159 -18.69 10.67 -0.16
C VAL A 159 -18.89 11.82 0.82
N LEU A 160 -17.80 12.40 1.33
CA LEU A 160 -17.89 13.47 2.30
C LEU A 160 -18.52 14.75 1.72
N THR A 161 -18.33 15.00 0.43
CA THR A 161 -18.96 16.16 -0.22
C THR A 161 -20.46 16.00 -0.33
N PHE A 162 -20.94 14.81 -0.70
CA PHE A 162 -22.37 14.55 -0.73
C PHE A 162 -23.00 14.66 0.66
N LEU A 163 -22.28 14.21 1.69
CA LEU A 163 -22.74 14.23 3.07
C LEU A 163 -22.78 15.65 3.66
N LEU A 164 -21.82 16.51 3.32
CA LEU A 164 -21.72 17.87 3.84
C LEU A 164 -22.32 18.94 2.90
N ASN A 165 -22.70 18.56 1.67
CA ASN A 165 -23.18 19.47 0.64
C ASN A 165 -22.27 20.70 0.41
N SER A 166 -20.95 20.52 0.50
CA SER A 166 -19.97 21.62 0.43
C SER A 166 -18.82 21.31 -0.53
N PHE A 167 -18.74 22.07 -1.63
CA PHE A 167 -17.68 21.93 -2.65
C PHE A 167 -16.29 22.29 -2.13
N ILE A 168 -16.19 23.10 -1.07
CA ILE A 168 -14.91 23.49 -0.46
C ILE A 168 -14.17 22.25 0.07
N VAL A 169 -14.93 21.26 0.56
CA VAL A 169 -14.39 20.00 1.09
C VAL A 169 -13.71 19.18 -0.01
N ILE A 170 -14.27 19.14 -1.23
CA ILE A 170 -13.59 18.52 -2.39
C ILE A 170 -12.23 19.17 -2.62
N GLY A 171 -12.19 20.50 -2.72
CA GLY A 171 -10.96 21.23 -3.02
C GLY A 171 -9.88 20.94 -1.99
N LEU A 172 -10.26 20.98 -0.71
CA LEU A 172 -9.38 20.69 0.42
C LEU A 172 -8.83 19.27 0.37
N LEU A 173 -9.65 18.28 0.04
CA LEU A 173 -9.21 16.89 -0.01
C LEU A 173 -8.49 16.49 -1.29
N LEU A 174 -8.73 17.16 -2.41
CA LEU A 174 -7.90 16.98 -3.60
C LEU A 174 -6.49 17.55 -3.38
N ILE A 175 -6.39 18.65 -2.63
CA ILE A 175 -5.10 19.25 -2.26
C ILE A 175 -4.34 18.42 -1.23
N THR A 176 -5.01 17.60 -0.42
CA THR A 176 -4.32 16.64 0.45
C THR A 176 -3.75 15.44 -0.29
N LEU A 177 -4.10 15.21 -1.55
CA LEU A 177 -3.55 14.09 -2.34
C LEU A 177 -2.02 14.14 -2.48
N PRO A 178 -1.39 15.24 -2.93
CA PRO A 178 0.08 15.32 -2.99
C PRO A 178 0.72 15.16 -1.60
N ILE A 179 0.08 15.65 -0.55
CA ILE A 179 0.52 15.49 0.85
C ILE A 179 0.52 14.01 1.26
N ALA A 180 -0.58 13.32 1.00
CA ALA A 180 -0.74 11.89 1.29
C ALA A 180 0.30 11.05 0.53
N TRP A 181 0.61 11.43 -0.71
CA TRP A 181 1.67 10.79 -1.49
C TRP A 181 3.08 11.08 -0.98
N ILE A 182 3.35 12.26 -0.40
CA ILE A 182 4.62 12.53 0.29
C ILE A 182 4.81 11.55 1.45
N MET A 183 3.79 11.41 2.31
CA MET A 183 3.77 10.47 3.45
C MET A 183 4.10 9.05 2.98
N LEU A 184 3.43 8.57 1.93
CA LEU A 184 3.70 7.25 1.34
C LEU A 184 5.14 7.09 0.84
N LEU A 185 5.62 8.04 0.05
CA LEU A 185 6.97 7.98 -0.50
C LEU A 185 8.02 8.08 0.61
N PHE A 186 7.75 8.83 1.68
CA PHE A 186 8.63 8.97 2.83
C PHE A 186 8.79 7.64 3.56
N MET A 187 7.68 7.00 3.91
CA MET A 187 7.69 5.68 4.54
C MET A 187 8.39 4.63 3.64
N PHE A 188 8.14 4.67 2.33
CA PHE A 188 8.78 3.78 1.36
C PHE A 188 10.29 3.96 1.29
N VAL A 189 10.76 5.20 1.19
CA VAL A 189 12.19 5.55 1.14
C VAL A 189 12.89 5.12 2.42
N LEU A 190 12.29 5.38 3.59
CA LEU A 190 12.86 4.95 4.86
C LEU A 190 12.95 3.44 4.97
N LYS A 191 11.90 2.72 4.54
CA LYS A 191 11.90 1.25 4.55
C LYS A 191 13.09 0.70 3.78
N ILE A 192 13.30 1.18 2.56
CA ILE A 192 14.44 0.75 1.73
C ILE A 192 15.77 1.18 2.34
N LYS A 193 15.86 2.39 2.90
CA LYS A 193 17.10 2.88 3.51
C LYS A 193 17.54 2.05 4.72
N PHE A 194 16.61 1.60 5.56
CA PHE A 194 16.92 0.86 6.78
C PHE A 194 17.08 -0.66 6.59
N PHE A 195 16.40 -1.24 5.59
CA PHE A 195 16.40 -2.69 5.40
C PHE A 195 17.09 -3.16 4.12
N GLY A 196 17.11 -2.34 3.07
CA GLY A 196 17.52 -2.72 1.71
C GLY A 196 18.80 -2.07 1.18
N ARG A 197 19.58 -1.39 2.02
CA ARG A 197 20.84 -0.74 1.62
C ARG A 197 21.95 -1.77 1.41
N MET A 198 22.49 -1.86 0.19
CA MET A 198 23.76 -2.53 -0.12
C MET A 198 24.87 -1.49 -0.32
N LYS A 199 26.14 -1.92 -0.38
CA LYS A 199 27.31 -1.03 -0.51
C LYS A 199 27.18 -0.02 -1.66
N TYR A 200 26.61 -0.43 -2.79
CA TYR A 200 26.50 0.39 -4.01
C TYR A 200 25.10 0.44 -4.63
N LYS A 201 24.09 -0.19 -4.01
CA LYS A 201 22.75 -0.32 -4.59
C LYS A 201 21.69 -0.43 -3.49
N TYR A 202 20.44 -0.11 -3.82
CA TYR A 202 19.29 -0.39 -2.97
C TYR A 202 18.46 -1.53 -3.55
N ILE A 203 17.97 -2.40 -2.67
CA ILE A 203 17.09 -3.53 -2.98
C ILE A 203 15.83 -3.40 -2.10
N ILE A 204 14.73 -3.98 -2.55
CA ILE A 204 13.44 -3.92 -1.83
C ILE A 204 13.38 -4.94 -0.68
N GLU A 205 14.09 -6.06 -0.84
CA GLU A 205 14.17 -7.14 0.13
C GLU A 205 14.86 -6.73 1.45
N GLU A 206 14.42 -7.34 2.56
CA GLU A 206 15.02 -7.12 3.87
C GLU A 206 16.36 -7.85 4.02
N LEU A 207 17.46 -7.14 3.78
CA LEU A 207 18.82 -7.65 3.99
C LEU A 207 19.27 -7.52 5.45
N HIS A 208 18.98 -6.38 6.07
CA HIS A 208 19.45 -6.06 7.42
C HIS A 208 18.33 -6.24 8.46
N LYS A 209 18.10 -7.48 8.90
CA LYS A 209 17.03 -7.81 9.88
C LYS A 209 17.36 -7.46 11.33
N GLU A 210 18.61 -7.06 11.61
CA GLU A 210 19.04 -6.62 12.93
C GLU A 210 18.20 -5.43 13.44
N ASN A 211 17.84 -5.47 14.73
CA ASN A 211 17.06 -4.43 15.40
C ASN A 211 15.78 -4.03 14.65
N LYS A 212 15.09 -5.00 14.02
CA LYS A 212 13.86 -4.79 13.22
C LYS A 212 12.83 -3.94 13.97
N ALA A 213 12.58 -4.22 15.24
CA ALA A 213 11.63 -3.48 16.06
C ALA A 213 12.00 -1.99 16.21
N ILE A 214 13.28 -1.69 16.49
CA ILE A 214 13.76 -0.31 16.64
C ILE A 214 13.66 0.45 15.32
N LYS A 215 14.04 -0.18 14.20
CA LYS A 215 13.92 0.42 12.86
C LYS A 215 12.47 0.76 12.52
N TRP A 216 11.54 -0.15 12.79
CA TRP A 216 10.11 0.09 12.60
C TRP A 216 9.57 1.20 13.50
N SER A 217 9.96 1.21 14.78
CA SER A 217 9.57 2.28 15.71
C SER A 217 10.06 3.65 15.23
N LEU A 218 11.31 3.74 14.79
CA LEU A 218 11.89 4.98 14.26
C LEU A 218 11.19 5.43 12.97
N MET A 219 10.84 4.51 12.07
CA MET A 219 10.07 4.81 10.87
C MET A 219 8.70 5.39 11.21
N ILE A 220 7.94 4.72 12.09
CA ILE A 220 6.62 5.18 12.51
C ILE A 220 6.74 6.56 13.18
N LEU A 221 7.69 6.74 14.10
CA LEU A 221 7.90 8.03 14.78
C LEU A 221 8.23 9.15 13.79
N SER A 222 9.03 8.87 12.76
CA SER A 222 9.34 9.86 11.71
C SER A 222 8.12 10.22 10.85
N GLU A 223 7.23 9.26 10.59
CA GLU A 223 5.96 9.49 9.90
C GLU A 223 5.05 10.42 10.72
N PHE A 224 4.94 10.15 12.02
CA PHE A 224 4.24 11.04 12.96
C PHE A 224 4.86 12.44 12.99
N GLY A 225 6.18 12.55 12.97
CA GLY A 225 6.87 13.84 12.89
C GLY A 225 6.50 14.63 11.64
N LEU A 226 6.50 13.96 10.47
CA LEU A 226 6.09 14.57 9.20
C LEU A 226 4.61 14.98 9.22
N TYR A 227 3.74 14.13 9.75
CA TYR A 227 2.33 14.47 10.03
C TYR A 227 2.19 15.75 10.85
N PHE A 228 2.88 15.85 11.99
CA PHE A 228 2.78 17.01 12.87
C PHE A 228 3.25 18.30 12.21
N VAL A 229 4.34 18.25 11.43
CA VAL A 229 4.83 19.43 10.70
C VAL A 229 3.79 19.93 9.69
N ILE A 230 3.20 19.01 8.90
CA ILE A 230 2.19 19.36 7.91
C ILE A 230 0.92 19.89 8.58
N PHE A 231 0.50 19.24 9.66
CA PHE A 231 -0.67 19.61 10.44
C PHE A 231 -0.54 21.01 11.03
N LEU A 232 0.57 21.31 11.73
CA LEU A 232 0.83 22.62 12.30
C LEU A 232 0.93 23.70 11.22
N THR A 233 1.59 23.40 10.11
CA THR A 233 1.68 24.32 8.97
C THR A 233 0.29 24.65 8.42
N GLY A 234 -0.57 23.64 8.26
CA GLY A 234 -1.96 23.84 7.83
C GLY A 234 -2.79 24.67 8.80
N ILE A 235 -2.68 24.42 10.11
CA ILE A 235 -3.37 25.22 11.14
C ILE A 235 -2.95 26.68 11.04
N ILE A 236 -1.64 26.95 11.03
CA ILE A 236 -1.10 28.31 10.98
C ILE A 236 -1.60 29.00 9.71
N LEU A 237 -1.51 28.35 8.55
CA LEU A 237 -1.97 28.92 7.30
C LEU A 237 -3.46 29.27 7.36
N ILE A 238 -4.32 28.34 7.78
CA ILE A 238 -5.78 28.53 7.82
C ILE A 238 -6.15 29.66 8.79
N TYR A 239 -5.49 29.74 9.95
CA TYR A 239 -5.77 30.75 10.96
C TYR A 239 -5.38 32.16 10.50
N PHE A 240 -4.20 32.33 9.88
CA PHE A 240 -3.68 33.64 9.50
C PHE A 240 -4.14 34.13 8.11
N PHE A 241 -4.33 33.23 7.15
CA PHE A 241 -4.61 33.57 5.75
C PHE A 241 -5.99 33.11 5.26
N GLY A 242 -6.75 32.40 6.09
CA GLY A 242 -8.05 31.84 5.72
C GLY A 242 -7.94 30.60 4.82
N ILE A 243 -9.07 29.91 4.62
CA ILE A 243 -9.11 28.60 3.93
C ILE A 243 -8.59 28.70 2.49
N THR A 244 -9.09 29.65 1.70
CA THR A 244 -8.81 29.69 0.25
C THR A 244 -7.33 29.88 -0.07
N ILE A 245 -6.65 30.82 0.60
CA ILE A 245 -5.21 31.05 0.39
C ILE A 245 -4.41 29.84 0.91
N SER A 246 -4.80 29.31 2.07
CA SER A 246 -4.14 28.14 2.67
C SER A 246 -4.19 26.91 1.77
N LEU A 247 -5.31 26.69 1.08
CA LEU A 247 -5.46 25.62 0.10
C LEU A 247 -4.40 25.73 -1.00
N ILE A 248 -4.26 26.91 -1.61
CA ILE A 248 -3.29 27.13 -2.68
C ILE A 248 -1.87 26.89 -2.16
N VAL A 249 -1.52 27.46 -1.01
CA VAL A 249 -0.19 27.33 -0.41
C VAL A 249 0.13 25.87 -0.04
N LEU A 250 -0.80 25.16 0.60
CA LEU A 250 -0.65 23.73 0.91
C LEU A 250 -0.51 22.87 -0.34
N GLY A 251 -1.23 23.21 -1.41
CA GLY A 251 -1.08 22.55 -2.72
C GLY A 251 0.31 22.72 -3.29
N VAL A 252 0.86 23.94 -3.26
CA VAL A 252 2.24 24.20 -3.71
C VAL A 252 3.26 23.47 -2.85
N ILE A 253 3.12 23.50 -1.52
CA ILE A 253 3.99 22.76 -0.59
C ILE A 253 3.92 21.25 -0.87
N GLY A 254 2.72 20.71 -1.10
CA GLY A 254 2.51 19.31 -1.43
C GLY A 254 3.19 18.92 -2.74
N LEU A 255 3.10 19.73 -3.79
CA LEU A 255 3.75 19.45 -5.07
C LEU A 255 5.28 19.56 -4.98
N LEU A 256 5.80 20.56 -4.27
CA LEU A 256 7.24 20.71 -4.03
C LEU A 256 7.80 19.54 -3.20
N GLY A 257 7.10 19.14 -2.14
CA GLY A 257 7.49 17.97 -1.36
C GLY A 257 7.45 16.69 -2.19
N LEU A 258 6.41 16.49 -2.99
CA LEU A 258 6.29 15.31 -3.86
C LEU A 258 7.44 15.24 -4.86
N THR A 259 7.77 16.35 -5.53
CA THR A 259 8.89 16.41 -6.47
C THR A 259 10.23 16.12 -5.80
N LEU A 260 10.46 16.64 -4.59
CA LEU A 260 11.63 16.32 -3.78
C LEU A 260 11.71 14.81 -3.46
N MET A 261 10.59 14.20 -3.07
CA MET A 261 10.55 12.76 -2.75
C MET A 261 10.79 11.88 -3.99
N ILE A 262 10.22 12.25 -5.15
CA ILE A 262 10.48 11.58 -6.42
C ILE A 262 11.95 11.72 -6.82
N PHE A 263 12.57 12.88 -6.57
CA PHE A 263 13.99 13.10 -6.80
C PHE A 263 14.87 12.19 -5.91
N ILE A 264 14.58 12.12 -4.60
CA ILE A 264 15.28 11.23 -3.67
C ILE A 264 15.16 9.77 -4.12
N PHE A 265 13.94 9.32 -4.47
CA PHE A 265 13.70 7.98 -4.97
C PHE A 265 14.52 7.69 -6.25
N THR A 266 14.56 8.63 -7.19
CA THR A 266 15.31 8.49 -8.43
C THR A 266 16.82 8.42 -8.19
N ARG A 267 17.33 9.11 -7.17
CA ARG A 267 18.72 9.05 -6.75
C ARG A 267 19.07 7.72 -6.06
N MET A 268 18.15 7.15 -5.29
CA MET A 268 18.32 5.83 -4.67
C MET A 268 18.32 4.70 -5.72
N PHE A 269 17.54 4.83 -6.79
CA PHE A 269 17.47 3.85 -7.88
C PHE A 269 17.86 4.49 -9.23
N PRO A 270 19.16 4.63 -9.54
CA PRO A 270 19.62 5.25 -10.79
C PRO A 270 19.18 4.47 -12.04
N LYS A 271 19.23 5.12 -13.23
CA LYS A 271 18.90 4.44 -14.51
C LYS A 271 20.03 3.47 -14.82
N VAL A 272 19.70 2.33 -15.44
CA VAL A 272 20.71 1.32 -15.84
C VAL A 272 21.75 1.96 -16.77
N GLU A 273 21.34 2.89 -17.64
CA GLU A 273 22.21 3.70 -18.49
C GLU A 273 23.25 4.56 -17.74
N LYS A 274 23.06 4.83 -16.44
CA LYS A 274 24.00 5.59 -15.59
C LYS A 274 24.88 4.70 -14.70
N MET A 275 24.77 3.38 -14.83
CA MET A 275 25.54 2.40 -14.07
C MET A 275 26.56 1.63 -14.92
N ALA A 276 26.62 1.94 -16.22
CA ALA A 276 27.69 1.54 -17.15
C ALA A 276 28.63 2.72 -17.37
#